data_AF-A0A149TXT3-F1
#
_entry.id   AF-A0A149TXT3-F1
#
_cell.length_a   1.000
_cell.length_b   1.000
_cell.length_c   1.000
_cell.angle_alpha   90.00
_cell.angle_beta   90.00
_cell.angle_gamma   90.00
#
_symmetry.space_group_name_H-M   'P 1'
#
loop_
_entity.id
_entity.type
_entity.pdbx_description
1 polymer ?
#
loop_
_entity_poly.entity_id
_entity_poly.type
_entity_poly.pdbx_seq_one_letter_code
_entity_poly.pdbx_strand_id
1 'polypeptide(L)' 'MRSRLADAVELAGSQSAWARKTGIPRSIVSEVLSQKRDIPESIINALGYIVRPMCVPARKGMNR' A
#
# COMPACT_ATOMS: atom_id res chain seq x y z
N MET A 1 5.55 1.29 -3.84
CA MET A 1 4.37 1.55 -2.98
C MET A 1 4.62 1.17 -1.52
N ARG A 2 5.18 -0.01 -1.20
CA ARG A 2 5.57 -0.38 0.18
C ARG A 2 6.54 0.62 0.83
N SER A 3 7.52 1.14 0.09
CA SER A 3 8.42 2.20 0.60
C SER A 3 7.69 3.48 1.00
N ARG A 4 6.59 3.83 0.31
CA ARG A 4 5.77 5.00 0.68
C ARG A 4 4.97 4.76 1.97
N LEU A 5 4.55 3.52 2.21
CA LEU A 5 3.95 3.14 3.49
C LEU A 5 4.98 3.22 4.62
N ALA A 6 6.19 2.73 4.40
CA ALA A 6 7.26 2.79 5.40
C ALA A 6 7.61 4.23 5.78
N ASP A 7 7.76 5.11 4.79
CA ASP A 7 8.03 6.53 4.97
C ASP A 7 6.89 7.23 5.75
N ALA A 8 5.63 6.97 5.37
CA ALA A 8 4.47 7.52 6.08
C ALA A 8 4.37 7.03 7.53
N VAL A 9 4.77 5.78 7.80
CA VAL A 9 4.85 5.20 9.14
C VAL A 9 5.95 5.85 9.97
N GLU A 10 7.10 6.12 9.37
CA GLU A 10 8.22 6.83 10.01
C GLU A 10 7.86 8.28 10.34
N LEU A 11 7.21 8.99 9.42
CA LEU A 11 6.67 10.35 9.64
C LEU A 11 5.59 10.40 10.72
N ALA A 12 4.81 9.33 10.87
CA ALA A 12 3.86 9.19 11.99
C ALA A 12 4.53 8.77 13.30
N GLY A 13 5.81 8.41 13.28
CA GLY A 13 6.63 7.98 14.41
C GLY A 13 6.53 6.49 14.74
N SER A 14 5.45 5.80 14.37
CA SER A 14 5.34 4.35 14.52
C SER A 14 4.17 3.78 13.71
N GLN A 15 4.20 2.45 13.49
CA GLN A 15 3.09 1.73 12.87
C GLN A 15 1.78 1.90 13.67
N SER A 16 1.87 1.92 15.01
CA SER A 16 0.72 2.11 15.90
C SER A 16 0.13 3.51 15.79
N ALA A 17 0.98 4.54 15.69
CA ALA A 17 0.54 5.92 15.51
C ALA A 17 -0.13 6.12 14.14
N TRP A 18 0.48 5.57 13.08
CA TRP A 18 -0.10 5.60 11.73
C TRP A 18 -1.43 4.85 11.66
N ALA A 19 -1.52 3.67 12.28
CA ALA A 19 -2.75 2.88 12.39
C ALA A 19 -3.88 3.66 13.09
N ARG A 20 -3.57 4.35 14.19
CA ARG A 20 -4.54 5.21 14.91
C ARG A 20 -5.00 6.39 14.07
N LYS A 21 -4.09 7.01 13.31
CA LYS A 21 -4.39 8.16 12.45
C LYS A 21 -5.30 7.79 11.28
N THR A 22 -5.09 6.60 10.70
CA THR A 22 -5.78 6.15 9.47
C THR A 22 -6.96 5.24 9.74
N GLY A 23 -7.10 4.71 10.96
CA GLY A 23 -8.07 3.68 11.31
C GLY A 23 -7.72 2.28 10.77
N ILE A 24 -6.60 2.12 10.09
CA ILE A 24 -6.18 0.83 9.52
C ILE A 24 -5.50 0.00 10.62
N PRO A 25 -5.89 -1.27 10.84
CA PRO A 25 -5.27 -2.10 11.85
C PRO A 25 -3.77 -2.25 11.65
N ARG A 26 -3.01 -2.13 12.75
CA ARG A 26 -1.54 -2.31 12.74
C ARG A 26 -1.12 -3.65 12.14
N SER A 27 -1.89 -4.72 12.35
CA SER A 27 -1.60 -6.03 11.75
C SER A 27 -1.47 -5.95 10.24
N ILE A 28 -2.40 -5.26 9.57
CA ILE A 28 -2.40 -5.10 8.11
C ILE A 28 -1.15 -4.35 7.67
N VAL A 29 -0.78 -3.27 8.37
CA VAL A 29 0.44 -2.50 8.10
C VAL A 29 1.68 -3.39 8.23
N SER A 30 1.76 -4.19 9.29
CA SER A 30 2.86 -5.12 9.53
C SER A 30 2.96 -6.19 8.44
N GLU A 31 1.84 -6.79 8.03
CA GLU A 31 1.79 -7.82 6.98
C GLU A 31 2.22 -7.27 5.62
N VAL A 32 1.81 -6.04 5.29
CA VAL A 32 2.17 -5.36 4.04
C VAL A 32 3.65 -4.99 4.02
N LEU A 33 4.19 -4.49 5.13
CA LEU A 33 5.63 -4.20 5.28
C LEU A 33 6.47 -5.49 5.26
N SER A 34 5.96 -6.57 5.84
CA SER A 34 6.61 -7.89 5.86
C SER A 34 6.45 -8.69 4.56
N GLN A 35 5.85 -8.08 3.52
CA GLN A 35 5.56 -8.72 2.23
C GLN A 35 4.68 -9.97 2.29
N LYS A 36 4.00 -10.22 3.41
CA LYS A 36 3.04 -11.32 3.58
C LYS A 36 1.71 -11.04 2.88
N ARG A 37 1.43 -9.76 2.61
CA ARG A 37 0.20 -9.29 1.98
C ARG A 37 0.49 -8.26 0.90
N ASP A 38 -0.31 -8.28 -0.17
CA ASP A 38 -0.31 -7.18 -1.12
C ASP A 38 -1.00 -5.93 -0.55
N ILE A 39 -0.80 -4.77 -1.17
CA ILE A 39 -1.19 -3.49 -0.59
C ILE A 39 -2.68 -3.29 -0.81
N PRO A 40 -3.52 -3.32 0.24
CA PRO A 40 -4.95 -3.14 0.08
C PRO A 40 -5.27 -1.69 -0.31
N GLU A 41 -6.37 -1.49 -1.02
CA GLU A 41 -6.84 -0.18 -1.46
C GLU A 41 -7.03 0.80 -0.29
N SER A 42 -7.42 0.30 0.89
CA SER A 42 -7.51 1.12 2.10
C SER A 42 -6.18 1.80 2.45
N ILE A 43 -5.04 1.11 2.30
CA ILE A 43 -3.72 1.70 2.52
C ILE A 43 -3.39 2.71 1.42
N ILE A 44 -3.74 2.40 0.17
CA ILE A 44 -3.51 3.30 -0.97
C ILE A 44 -4.27 4.63 -0.76
N ASN A 45 -5.54 4.54 -0.36
CA ASN A 45 -6.39 5.69 -0.04
C ASN A 45 -5.88 6.46 1.19
N ALA A 46 -5.46 5.76 2.25
CA ALA A 46 -4.90 6.39 3.45
C ALA A 46 -3.58 7.13 3.19
N LEU A 47 -2.83 6.70 2.17
CA LEU A 47 -1.63 7.37 1.69
C LEU A 47 -1.94 8.54 0.73
N GLY A 48 -3.21 8.78 0.40
CA GLY A 48 -3.66 9.87 -0.47
C GLY A 48 -3.59 9.57 -1.96
N TYR A 49 -3.47 8.30 -2.36
CA TYR A 49 -3.44 7.89 -3.76
C TYR A 49 -4.80 7.34 -4.19
N ILE A 50 -5.09 7.48 -5.48
CA ILE A 50 -6.23 6.84 -6.13
C ILE A 50 -5.74 5.66 -6.98
N VAL A 51 -6.45 4.54 -6.94
CA VAL A 51 -6.21 3.43 -7.87
C VAL A 51 -6.93 3.76 -9.16
N ARG A 52 -6.18 3.96 -10.24
CA ARG A 52 -6.73 4.07 -11.60
C ARG A 52 -6.43 2.79 -12.36
N PRO A 53 -7.43 1.93 -12.65
CA PRO A 53 -7.22 0.81 -13.54
C PRO A 53 -6.89 1.37 -14.93
N MET A 54 -5.73 1.00 -15.46
CA MET A 54 -5.29 1.39 -16.80
C MET A 54 -5.25 0.14 -17.68
N CYS A 55 -5.94 0.18 -18.81
CA CYS A 55 -5.80 -0.85 -19.84
C CYS A 55 -4.44 -0.69 -20.50
N VAL A 56 -3.52 -1.60 -20.20
CA VAL A 56 -2.23 -1.68 -20.90
C VAL A 56 -2.43 -2.61 -22.09
N PRO A 57 -2.28 -2.14 -23.35
CA PRO A 57 -2.40 -3.02 -24.50
C PRO A 57 -1.34 -4.11 -24.39
N ALA A 58 -1.76 -5.37 -24.59
CA ALA A 58 -0.84 -6.50 -24.60
C ALA A 58 0.25 -6.23 -25.65
N ARG A 59 1.52 -6.23 -25.23
CA ARG A 59 2.64 -6.12 -26.18
C ARG A 59 2.58 -7.32 -27.11
N LYS A 60 2.69 -7.06 -28.42
CA LYS A 60 2.74 -8.10 -29.47
C LYS A 60 3.80 -9.14 -29.08
N GLY A 61 3.39 -10.36 -28.79
CA GLY A 61 4.28 -11.49 -28.44
C GLY A 61 4.19 -12.06 -27.02
N MET A 62 3.33 -11.54 -26.14
CA MET A 62 3.14 -12.12 -24.78
C MET A 62 2.29 -13.40 -24.72
N ASN A 63 1.63 -13.78 -25.81
CA ASN A 63 1.06 -15.12 -26.00
C ASN A 63 2.00 -15.91 -26.90
N ARG A 64 2.98 -16.61 -26.33
CA ARG A 64 3.71 -17.67 -27.03
C ARG A 64 4.07 -18.78 -26.07
#